data_AF-A0A7C4X6Z2-F1
#
_entry.id   AF-A0A7C4X6Z2-F1
#
_cell.length_a   1.000
_cell.length_b   1.000
_cell.length_c   1.000
_cell.angle_alpha   90.00
_cell.angle_beta   90.00
_cell.angle_gamma   90.00
#
_symmetry.space_group_name_H-M   'P 1'
#
loop_
_entity.id
_entity.type
_entity.pdbx_description
1 polymer ?
#
loop_
_entity_poly.entity_id
_entity_poly.type
_entity_poly.pdbx_seq_one_letter_code
_entity_poly.pdbx_strand_id
1 'polypeptide(L)'
;MDRLILAFWIFLFLFNSYASGGEEMIQLPKPKLEGKVSVEEAISKRRSLREFKGKALSIEEVGQLLWAAQGITHPAGYRAAPSAGALYPLEVYLVVRDVEGLEPGVYKYHVKTHSLTIVTKASPGKSPVYELYQAALSQECIQRAHINIVLGAVFERTTSKYRERGYRYVYMEAGHAAQNVLLQAEALGLGGVVVGAFYDEMVRSALSMAAEPVYIISVGRR
;
A
#
# COMPACT_ATOMS: atom_id res chain seq x y z
N MET A 1 -38.68 -21.77 30.11
CA MET A 1 -37.52 -22.35 29.42
C MET A 1 -37.90 -22.65 27.98
N ASP A 2 -37.45 -21.98 26.92
CA ASP A 2 -36.38 -20.98 26.80
C ASP A 2 -36.63 -20.00 25.64
N ARG A 3 -37.80 -19.33 25.65
CA ARG A 3 -37.97 -18.05 24.91
C ARG A 3 -37.19 -16.89 25.55
N LEU A 4 -36.65 -17.10 26.75
CA LEU A 4 -35.80 -16.15 27.49
C LEU A 4 -34.33 -16.16 27.04
N ILE A 5 -33.85 -17.24 26.41
CA ILE A 5 -32.46 -17.31 25.91
C ILE A 5 -32.33 -16.57 24.57
N LEU A 6 -33.37 -16.58 23.72
CA LEU A 6 -33.33 -15.90 22.42
C LEU A 6 -33.35 -14.37 22.54
N ALA A 7 -34.03 -13.83 23.56
CA ALA A 7 -34.02 -12.40 23.87
C ALA A 7 -32.65 -11.91 24.37
N PHE A 8 -31.85 -12.80 24.99
CA PHE A 8 -30.50 -12.48 25.46
C PHE A 8 -29.49 -12.33 24.32
N TRP A 9 -29.71 -13.01 23.19
CA TRP A 9 -28.88 -12.88 21.98
C TRP A 9 -29.28 -11.71 21.09
N ILE A 10 -30.56 -11.32 21.07
CA ILE A 10 -31.03 -10.15 20.31
C ILE A 10 -30.62 -8.84 21.02
N PHE A 11 -30.45 -8.85 22.34
CA PHE A 11 -29.99 -7.67 23.09
C PHE A 11 -28.48 -7.43 22.97
N LEU A 12 -27.68 -8.47 22.66
CA LEU A 12 -26.24 -8.33 22.43
C LEU A 12 -25.89 -7.71 21.06
N PHE A 13 -26.87 -7.57 20.17
CA PHE A 13 -26.70 -6.94 18.85
C PHE A 13 -27.08 -5.45 18.83
N LEU A 14 -27.56 -4.87 19.95
CA LEU A 14 -28.08 -3.51 19.99
C LEU A 14 -27.40 -2.55 20.97
N PHE A 15 -26.33 -2.95 21.65
CA PHE A 15 -25.51 -2.04 22.44
C PHE A 15 -24.02 -2.31 22.23
N ASN A 16 -23.50 -1.79 21.13
CA ASN A 16 -22.15 -1.23 21.16
C ASN A 16 -22.25 0.26 20.82
N SER A 17 -22.88 0.98 21.74
CA SER A 17 -22.99 2.42 21.72
C SER A 17 -21.73 3.05 22.30
N TYR A 18 -21.17 4.00 21.55
CA TYR A 18 -20.30 5.10 21.98
C TYR A 18 -18.93 4.77 22.57
N ALA A 19 -17.86 5.03 21.78
CA ALA A 19 -16.82 6.00 22.14
C ALA A 19 -15.69 6.09 21.10
N SER A 20 -15.24 7.34 20.85
CA SER A 20 -14.03 7.80 20.15
C SER A 20 -14.02 7.66 18.62
N GLY A 21 -13.68 8.76 17.94
CA GLY A 21 -13.39 8.79 16.51
C GLY A 21 -12.10 8.03 16.18
N GLY A 22 -12.15 6.70 16.32
CA GLY A 22 -11.13 5.80 15.84
C GLY A 22 -11.30 5.62 14.33
N GLU A 23 -10.25 5.93 13.58
CA GLU A 23 -10.22 5.67 12.14
C GLU A 23 -10.50 4.16 11.91
N GLU A 24 -11.47 3.84 11.06
CA GLU A 24 -11.90 2.46 10.79
C GLU A 24 -10.74 1.67 10.17
N MET A 25 -10.27 0.65 10.90
CA MET A 25 -9.14 -0.19 10.49
C MET A 25 -9.63 -1.42 9.73
N ILE A 26 -9.14 -1.59 8.51
CA ILE A 26 -9.48 -2.70 7.62
C ILE A 26 -8.37 -3.74 7.70
N GLN A 27 -8.67 -4.91 8.25
CA GLN A 27 -7.71 -6.01 8.36
C GLN A 27 -7.47 -6.66 7.00
N LEU A 28 -6.20 -6.78 6.58
CA LEU A 28 -5.85 -7.47 5.34
C LEU A 28 -5.73 -9.00 5.58
N PRO A 29 -6.07 -9.82 4.57
CA PRO A 29 -5.82 -11.26 4.61
C PRO A 29 -4.34 -11.57 4.83
N LYS A 30 -4.03 -12.62 5.59
CA LYS A 30 -2.63 -13.01 5.84
C LYS A 30 -1.90 -13.26 4.51
N PRO A 31 -0.64 -12.79 4.38
CA PRO A 31 0.16 -13.01 3.18
C PRO A 31 0.44 -14.50 2.97
N LYS A 32 0.42 -14.93 1.71
CA LYS A 32 0.85 -16.28 1.32
C LYS A 32 2.37 -16.27 1.15
N LEU A 33 3.03 -17.20 1.84
CA LEU A 33 4.50 -17.34 1.82
C LEU A 33 4.98 -18.32 0.74
N GLU A 34 4.06 -19.00 0.07
CA GLU A 34 4.33 -19.94 -1.01
C GLU A 34 3.54 -19.52 -2.26
N GLY A 35 4.17 -19.67 -3.43
CA GLY A 35 3.61 -19.30 -4.72
C GLY A 35 3.97 -20.33 -5.79
N LYS A 36 3.37 -20.19 -6.98
CA LYS A 36 3.60 -21.09 -8.12
C LYS A 36 4.68 -20.61 -9.09
N VAL A 37 5.09 -19.34 -8.96
CA VAL A 37 6.09 -18.69 -9.81
C VAL A 37 7.40 -18.61 -9.02
N SER A 38 8.49 -19.10 -9.60
CA SER A 38 9.82 -19.00 -8.99
C SER A 38 10.36 -17.58 -9.01
N VAL A 39 11.36 -17.30 -8.17
CA VAL A 39 12.04 -15.99 -8.17
C VAL A 39 12.70 -15.73 -9.53
N GLU A 40 13.34 -16.75 -10.10
CA GLU A 40 14.00 -16.71 -11.41
C GLU A 40 13.00 -16.38 -12.52
N GLU A 41 11.84 -17.03 -12.51
CA GLU A 41 10.78 -16.78 -13.49
C GLU A 41 10.23 -15.36 -13.35
N ALA A 42 9.95 -14.89 -12.13
CA ALA A 42 9.49 -13.53 -11.88
C ALA A 42 10.50 -12.49 -12.37
N ILE A 43 11.80 -12.67 -12.08
CA ILE A 43 12.86 -11.77 -12.55
C ILE A 43 12.92 -11.74 -14.09
N SER A 44 12.88 -12.92 -14.72
CA SER A 44 12.98 -13.06 -16.18
C SER A 44 11.81 -12.38 -16.91
N LYS A 45 10.59 -12.59 -16.41
CA LYS A 45 9.35 -12.10 -17.05
C LYS A 45 9.02 -10.65 -16.72
N ARG A 46 9.45 -10.13 -15.56
CA ARG A 46 9.10 -8.78 -15.11
C ARG A 46 9.40 -7.71 -16.16
N ARG A 47 8.39 -6.92 -16.51
CA ARG A 47 8.47 -5.73 -17.39
C ARG A 47 7.66 -4.59 -16.80
N SER A 48 8.00 -3.37 -17.20
CA SER A 48 7.24 -2.17 -16.81
C SER A 48 6.02 -2.03 -17.71
N LEU A 49 4.85 -2.37 -17.20
CA LEU A 49 3.58 -2.29 -17.92
C LEU A 49 2.83 -1.03 -17.49
N ARG A 50 2.44 -0.21 -18.47
CA ARG A 50 1.80 1.11 -18.28
C ARG A 50 0.34 1.15 -18.71
N GLU A 51 -0.11 0.09 -19.37
CA GLU A 51 -1.52 -0.12 -19.72
C GLU A 51 -2.09 -1.17 -18.80
N PHE A 52 -3.30 -0.90 -18.30
CA PHE A 52 -4.01 -1.79 -17.39
C PHE A 52 -5.46 -1.92 -17.84
N LYS A 53 -5.98 -3.14 -17.87
CA LYS A 53 -7.33 -3.46 -18.35
C LYS A 53 -7.93 -4.60 -17.55
N GLY A 54 -9.25 -4.72 -17.53
CA GLY A 54 -9.93 -5.84 -16.89
C GLY A 54 -10.59 -5.47 -15.57
N LYS A 55 -10.81 -6.50 -14.74
CA LYS A 55 -11.57 -6.41 -13.49
C LYS A 55 -10.73 -5.89 -12.32
N ALA A 56 -11.43 -5.44 -11.29
CA ALA A 56 -10.88 -5.10 -9.98
C ALA A 56 -9.82 -6.09 -9.47
N LEU A 57 -8.87 -5.57 -8.69
CA LEU A 57 -7.97 -6.41 -7.89
C LEU A 57 -8.70 -6.94 -6.67
N SER A 58 -8.32 -8.11 -6.18
CA SER A 58 -8.86 -8.61 -4.91
C SER A 58 -8.10 -7.99 -3.72
N ILE A 59 -8.73 -7.96 -2.54
CA ILE A 59 -8.08 -7.47 -1.32
C ILE A 59 -6.88 -8.34 -0.91
N GLU A 60 -6.89 -9.64 -1.24
CA GLU A 60 -5.74 -10.54 -1.06
C GLU A 60 -4.55 -10.13 -1.93
N GLU A 61 -4.78 -9.77 -3.19
CA GLU A 61 -3.71 -9.31 -4.08
C GLU A 61 -3.10 -8.00 -3.57
N VAL A 62 -3.92 -7.06 -3.12
CA VAL A 62 -3.47 -5.81 -2.51
C VAL A 62 -2.67 -6.08 -1.23
N GLY A 63 -3.19 -6.92 -0.33
CA GLY A 63 -2.50 -7.31 0.90
C GLY A 63 -1.15 -7.95 0.63
N GLN A 64 -1.08 -8.84 -0.36
CA GLN A 64 0.17 -9.50 -0.78
C GLN A 64 1.20 -8.48 -1.31
N LEU A 65 0.78 -7.51 -2.12
CA LEU A 65 1.67 -6.47 -2.65
C LEU A 65 2.22 -5.54 -1.55
N LEU A 66 1.36 -5.13 -0.61
CA LEU A 66 1.77 -4.30 0.54
C LEU A 66 2.71 -5.06 1.50
N TRP A 67 2.45 -6.36 1.70
CA TRP A 67 3.37 -7.22 2.44
C TRP A 67 4.72 -7.36 1.72
N ALA A 68 4.74 -7.55 0.40
CA ALA A 68 6.00 -7.61 -0.35
C ALA A 68 6.81 -6.30 -0.24
N ALA A 69 6.14 -5.14 -0.19
CA ALA A 69 6.80 -3.85 -0.03
C ALA A 69 7.52 -3.70 1.32
N GLN A 70 6.82 -3.96 2.43
CA GLN A 70 7.29 -3.62 3.79
C GLN A 70 6.77 -4.56 4.90
N GLY A 71 6.07 -5.64 4.57
CA GLY A 71 5.52 -6.59 5.54
C GLY A 71 6.58 -7.28 6.39
N ILE A 72 6.20 -7.71 7.60
CA ILE A 72 7.09 -8.42 8.53
C ILE A 72 7.29 -9.86 8.04
N THR A 73 8.55 -10.31 8.03
CA THR A 73 8.98 -11.65 7.61
C THR A 73 9.70 -12.43 8.72
N HIS A 74 9.98 -11.78 9.85
CA HIS A 74 10.69 -12.40 10.98
C HIS A 74 10.07 -11.96 12.33
N PRO A 75 10.03 -12.82 13.36
CA PRO A 75 9.50 -12.46 14.69
C PRO A 75 10.15 -11.22 15.34
N ALA A 76 11.41 -10.94 15.01
CA ALA A 76 12.12 -9.73 15.46
C ALA A 76 11.66 -8.43 14.76
N GLY A 77 10.64 -8.49 13.89
CA GLY A 77 10.12 -7.33 13.16
C GLY A 77 10.89 -6.99 11.89
N TYR A 78 11.74 -7.90 11.37
CA TYR A 78 12.40 -7.67 10.09
C TYR A 78 11.40 -7.67 8.94
N ARG A 79 11.63 -6.80 7.95
CA ARG A 79 10.71 -6.58 6.83
C ARG A 79 11.15 -7.30 5.57
N ALA A 80 10.21 -7.48 4.65
CA ALA A 80 10.44 -8.03 3.32
C ALA A 80 11.49 -7.26 2.51
N ALA A 81 11.53 -5.93 2.66
CA ALA A 81 12.59 -5.10 2.11
C ALA A 81 13.71 -4.85 3.15
N PRO A 82 14.99 -5.03 2.79
CA PRO A 82 16.10 -4.74 3.69
C PRO A 82 16.26 -3.22 3.91
N SER A 83 16.64 -2.86 5.14
CA SER A 83 16.78 -1.48 5.59
C SER A 83 18.11 -1.25 6.32
N ALA A 84 18.74 -0.10 6.10
CA ALA A 84 20.00 0.24 6.74
C ALA A 84 19.85 0.29 8.28
N GLY A 85 20.50 -0.63 8.98
CA GLY A 85 20.39 -0.76 10.43
C GLY A 85 19.00 -1.15 10.94
N ALA A 86 18.14 -1.72 10.08
CA ALA A 86 16.76 -2.08 10.40
C ALA A 86 15.93 -0.90 10.96
N LEU A 87 16.16 0.31 10.44
CA LEU A 87 15.52 1.55 10.90
C LEU A 87 14.16 1.82 10.23
N TYR A 88 13.92 1.21 9.06
CA TYR A 88 12.66 1.23 8.32
C TYR A 88 12.01 2.62 8.18
N PRO A 89 12.66 3.55 7.45
CA PRO A 89 12.18 4.90 7.20
C PRO A 89 10.88 4.95 6.40
N LEU A 90 10.52 3.90 5.66
CA LEU A 90 9.41 3.95 4.72
C LEU A 90 8.04 3.80 5.39
N GLU A 91 7.13 4.69 4.99
CA GLU A 91 5.68 4.63 5.19
C GLU A 91 5.03 4.28 3.85
N VAL A 92 4.00 3.44 3.86
CA VAL A 92 3.35 2.97 2.64
C VAL A 92 1.91 3.48 2.60
N TYR A 93 1.59 4.20 1.53
CA TYR A 93 0.26 4.66 1.21
C TYR A 93 -0.27 3.92 -0.01
N LEU A 94 -1.57 3.66 -0.02
CA LEU A 94 -2.28 2.99 -1.11
C LEU A 94 -3.37 3.92 -1.62
N VAL A 95 -3.27 4.33 -2.88
CA VAL A 95 -4.35 5.01 -3.59
C VAL A 95 -5.15 3.97 -4.37
N VAL A 96 -6.38 3.74 -3.94
CA VAL A 96 -7.31 2.77 -4.51
C VAL A 96 -8.16 3.45 -5.56
N ARG A 97 -8.19 2.86 -6.76
CA ARG A 97 -9.19 3.17 -7.78
C ARG A 97 -10.24 2.07 -7.89
N ASP A 98 -9.80 0.82 -7.97
CA ASP A 98 -10.68 -0.32 -8.25
C ASP A 98 -10.17 -1.62 -7.61
N VAL A 99 -10.68 -1.91 -6.40
CA VAL A 99 -10.33 -3.08 -5.59
C VAL A 99 -11.61 -3.62 -4.94
N GLU A 100 -11.81 -4.94 -5.02
CA GLU A 100 -12.93 -5.60 -4.35
C GLU A 100 -12.82 -5.43 -2.83
N GLY A 101 -13.87 -4.87 -2.22
CA GLY A 101 -13.95 -4.67 -0.77
C GLY A 101 -13.24 -3.42 -0.23
N LEU A 102 -12.71 -2.54 -1.10
CA LEU A 102 -12.19 -1.23 -0.71
C LEU A 102 -12.86 -0.13 -1.52
N GLU A 103 -13.33 0.90 -0.82
CA GLU A 103 -13.82 2.12 -1.46
C GLU A 103 -12.67 2.88 -2.16
N PRO A 104 -12.90 3.56 -3.28
CA PRO A 104 -11.90 4.42 -3.89
C PRO A 104 -11.44 5.53 -2.91
N GLY A 105 -10.13 5.70 -2.78
CA GLY A 105 -9.57 6.61 -1.77
C GLY A 105 -8.08 6.41 -1.51
N VAL A 106 -7.57 7.12 -0.51
CA VAL A 106 -6.21 6.98 0.02
C VAL A 106 -6.27 6.24 1.33
N TYR A 107 -5.40 5.25 1.47
CA TYR A 107 -5.23 4.43 2.66
C TYR A 107 -3.79 4.47 3.14
N LYS A 108 -3.59 4.39 4.45
CA LYS A 108 -2.29 4.17 5.07
C LYS A 108 -2.16 2.70 5.46
N TYR A 109 -1.05 2.06 5.08
CA TYR A 109 -0.75 0.69 5.47
C TYR A 109 0.00 0.63 6.80
N HIS A 110 -0.54 -0.16 7.73
CA HIS A 110 0.01 -0.41 9.05
C HIS A 110 0.74 -1.75 9.07
N VAL A 111 2.07 -1.70 8.96
CA VAL A 111 2.94 -2.88 8.86
C VAL A 111 2.78 -3.85 10.04
N LYS A 112 2.65 -3.34 11.27
CA LYS A 112 2.59 -4.17 12.49
C LYS A 112 1.32 -5.04 12.56
N THR A 113 0.19 -4.49 12.13
CA THR A 113 -1.13 -5.12 12.20
C THR A 113 -1.54 -5.74 10.87
N HIS A 114 -0.77 -5.51 9.80
CA HIS A 114 -1.13 -5.89 8.44
C HIS A 114 -2.56 -5.41 8.09
N SER A 115 -2.78 -4.11 8.23
CA SER A 115 -4.10 -3.49 8.05
C SER A 115 -4.00 -2.15 7.31
N LEU A 116 -5.13 -1.67 6.83
CA LEU A 116 -5.28 -0.36 6.21
C LEU A 116 -6.15 0.55 7.08
N THR A 117 -5.84 1.83 7.05
CA THR A 117 -6.72 2.87 7.60
C THR A 117 -7.00 3.89 6.51
N ILE A 118 -8.26 4.29 6.37
CA ILE A 118 -8.62 5.27 5.35
C ILE A 118 -8.19 6.68 5.76
N VAL A 119 -7.46 7.35 4.87
CA VAL A 119 -6.98 8.72 5.06
C VAL A 119 -7.90 9.72 4.34
N THR A 120 -8.35 9.38 3.13
CA THR A 120 -9.23 10.24 2.33
C THR A 120 -10.12 9.38 1.45
N LYS A 121 -11.44 9.56 1.55
CA LYS A 121 -12.41 8.96 0.63
C LYS A 121 -12.45 9.76 -0.67
N ALA A 122 -12.63 9.09 -1.81
CA ALA A 122 -13.07 9.76 -3.02
C ALA A 122 -14.48 10.33 -2.82
N SER A 123 -14.79 11.45 -3.47
CA SER A 123 -16.10 12.06 -3.45
C SER A 123 -16.39 12.73 -4.81
N PRO A 124 -17.64 13.09 -5.12
CA PRO A 124 -17.93 13.87 -6.32
C PRO A 124 -17.04 15.12 -6.40
N GLY A 125 -16.33 15.29 -7.52
CA GLY A 125 -15.37 16.38 -7.73
C GLY A 125 -14.00 16.22 -7.06
N LYS A 126 -13.78 15.18 -6.25
CA LYS A 126 -12.51 14.91 -5.58
C LYS A 126 -12.08 13.45 -5.79
N SER A 127 -11.09 13.24 -6.64
CA SER A 127 -10.54 11.92 -6.94
C SER A 127 -9.07 11.88 -6.57
N PRO A 128 -8.68 11.19 -5.48
CA PRO A 128 -7.28 11.09 -5.10
C PRO A 128 -6.39 10.47 -6.19
N VAL A 129 -6.95 9.58 -7.02
CA VAL A 129 -6.26 9.02 -8.19
C VAL A 129 -5.99 10.11 -9.24
N TYR A 130 -6.96 10.98 -9.50
CA TYR A 130 -6.79 12.08 -10.45
C TYR A 130 -5.83 13.15 -9.92
N GLU A 131 -5.90 13.47 -8.63
CA GLU A 131 -4.96 14.39 -7.97
C GLU A 131 -3.52 13.84 -8.03
N LEU A 132 -3.33 12.55 -7.74
CA LEU A 132 -2.03 11.89 -7.89
C LEU A 132 -1.55 11.88 -9.35
N TYR A 133 -2.45 11.67 -10.31
CA TYR A 133 -2.13 11.74 -11.74
C TYR A 133 -1.63 13.14 -12.15
N GLN A 134 -2.27 14.20 -11.67
CA GLN A 134 -1.80 15.58 -11.90
C GLN A 134 -0.45 15.82 -11.23
N ALA A 135 -0.27 15.36 -9.99
CA ALA A 135 1.01 15.46 -9.28
C ALA A 135 2.15 14.71 -9.98
N ALA A 136 1.84 13.60 -10.67
CA ALA A 136 2.77 12.74 -11.39
C ALA A 136 2.89 13.10 -12.88
N LEU A 137 2.84 14.39 -13.22
CA LEU A 137 3.07 14.90 -14.59
C LEU A 137 2.14 14.30 -15.64
N SER A 138 0.89 14.03 -15.27
CA SER A 138 -0.13 13.48 -16.18
C SER A 138 0.29 12.16 -16.83
N GLN A 139 1.04 11.32 -16.10
CA GLN A 139 1.41 9.99 -16.58
C GLN A 139 0.21 9.05 -16.50
N GLU A 140 -0.40 8.75 -17.66
CA GLU A 140 -1.62 7.94 -17.83
C GLU A 140 -1.66 6.63 -17.00
N CYS A 141 -0.52 5.97 -16.80
CA CYS A 141 -0.44 4.76 -16.00
C CYS A 141 -0.96 4.95 -14.56
N ILE A 142 -0.82 6.15 -13.98
CA ILE A 142 -1.30 6.46 -12.62
C ILE A 142 -2.83 6.45 -12.58
N GLN A 143 -3.46 7.11 -13.55
CA GLN A 143 -4.91 7.18 -13.65
C GLN A 143 -5.52 5.83 -14.06
N ARG A 144 -4.79 5.05 -14.86
CA ARG A 144 -5.22 3.76 -15.40
C ARG A 144 -4.92 2.57 -14.50
N ALA A 145 -4.08 2.69 -13.49
CA ALA A 145 -3.83 1.61 -12.54
C ALA A 145 -5.02 1.36 -11.62
N HIS A 146 -5.19 0.10 -11.21
CA HIS A 146 -6.23 -0.28 -10.25
C HIS A 146 -5.86 0.24 -8.85
N ILE A 147 -4.57 0.25 -8.55
CA ILE A 147 -3.99 0.84 -7.35
C ILE A 147 -2.69 1.58 -7.69
N ASN A 148 -2.36 2.59 -6.88
CA ASN A 148 -1.02 3.19 -6.83
C ASN A 148 -0.48 3.07 -5.42
N ILE A 149 0.64 2.38 -5.25
CA ILE A 149 1.36 2.29 -3.97
C ILE A 149 2.37 3.44 -3.95
N VAL A 150 2.23 4.34 -2.99
CA VAL A 150 3.14 5.48 -2.80
C VAL A 150 4.01 5.24 -1.58
N LEU A 151 5.31 5.23 -1.79
CA LEU A 151 6.30 5.13 -0.72
C LEU A 151 6.64 6.54 -0.24
N GLY A 152 6.40 6.80 1.03
CA GLY A 152 6.88 7.97 1.75
C GLY A 152 8.06 7.62 2.65
N ALA A 153 8.92 8.58 2.95
CA ALA A 153 10.06 8.41 3.83
C ALA A 153 10.04 9.41 4.99
N VAL A 154 10.28 8.90 6.20
CA VAL A 154 10.68 9.69 7.36
C VAL A 154 12.20 9.65 7.44
N PHE A 155 12.86 10.54 6.69
CA PHE A 155 14.33 10.54 6.52
C PHE A 155 15.08 10.53 7.86
N GLU A 156 14.57 11.27 8.85
CA GLU A 156 15.15 11.39 10.19
C GLU A 156 15.37 10.04 10.87
N ARG A 157 14.52 9.03 10.63
CA ARG A 157 14.70 7.68 11.18
C ARG A 157 16.04 7.06 10.79
N THR A 158 16.56 7.40 9.61
CA THR A 158 17.83 6.88 9.08
C THR A 158 18.97 7.87 9.24
N THR A 159 18.75 9.16 8.99
CA THR A 159 19.79 10.21 9.07
C THR A 159 20.22 10.49 10.51
N SER A 160 19.37 10.22 11.52
CA SER A 160 19.76 10.28 12.93
C SER A 160 20.94 9.35 13.27
N LYS A 161 21.05 8.19 12.61
CA LYS A 161 22.15 7.25 12.79
C LYS A 161 23.28 7.47 11.78
N TYR A 162 22.94 7.70 10.52
CA TYR A 162 23.91 7.69 9.40
C TYR A 162 24.23 9.06 8.81
N ARG A 163 23.72 10.15 9.41
CA ARG A 163 23.89 11.55 8.96
C ARG A 163 23.52 11.69 7.48
N GLU A 164 24.26 12.52 6.74
CA GLU A 164 24.05 12.77 5.30
C GLU A 164 24.03 11.50 4.43
N ARG A 165 24.76 10.45 4.84
CA ARG A 165 24.73 9.18 4.11
C ARG A 165 23.38 8.48 4.21
N GLY A 166 22.59 8.78 5.25
CA GLY A 166 21.25 8.25 5.47
C GLY A 166 20.31 8.52 4.31
N TYR A 167 20.39 9.68 3.65
CA TYR A 167 19.56 9.98 2.47
C TYR A 167 19.72 8.92 1.37
N ARG A 168 20.96 8.50 1.07
CA ARG A 168 21.22 7.46 0.06
C ARG A 168 20.61 6.12 0.45
N TYR A 169 20.64 5.77 1.74
CA TYR A 169 20.08 4.52 2.23
C TYR A 169 18.55 4.49 2.13
N VAL A 170 17.88 5.61 2.37
CA VAL A 170 16.43 5.72 2.19
C VAL A 170 16.05 5.43 0.74
N TYR A 171 16.73 6.04 -0.24
CA TYR A 171 16.43 5.80 -1.65
C TYR A 171 16.75 4.36 -2.11
N MET A 172 17.83 3.75 -1.60
CA MET A 172 18.11 2.33 -1.85
C MET A 172 16.98 1.44 -1.33
N GLU A 173 16.49 1.70 -0.12
CA GLU A 173 15.37 0.96 0.47
C GLU A 173 14.07 1.13 -0.33
N ALA A 174 13.78 2.32 -0.82
CA ALA A 174 12.63 2.55 -1.70
C ALA A 174 12.74 1.72 -3.00
N GLY A 175 13.94 1.61 -3.56
CA GLY A 175 14.24 0.72 -4.68
C GLY A 175 14.00 -0.76 -4.37
N HIS A 176 14.45 -1.23 -3.20
CA HIS A 176 14.22 -2.60 -2.75
C HIS A 176 12.72 -2.92 -2.61
N ALA A 177 11.98 -2.04 -1.93
CA ALA A 177 10.54 -2.21 -1.71
C ALA A 177 9.77 -2.23 -3.04
N ALA A 178 10.09 -1.33 -3.96
CA ALA A 178 9.43 -1.30 -5.27
C ALA A 178 9.74 -2.54 -6.11
N GLN A 179 10.98 -3.02 -6.10
CA GLN A 179 11.33 -4.22 -6.86
C GLN A 179 10.62 -5.46 -6.29
N ASN A 180 10.48 -5.58 -4.97
CA ASN A 180 9.67 -6.62 -4.35
C ASN A 180 8.21 -6.55 -4.84
N VAL A 181 7.61 -5.36 -4.88
CA VAL A 181 6.23 -5.17 -5.38
C VAL A 181 6.12 -5.59 -6.84
N LEU A 182 7.06 -5.21 -7.70
CA LEU A 182 7.03 -5.57 -9.13
C LEU A 182 7.20 -7.07 -9.37
N LEU A 183 8.06 -7.74 -8.60
CA LEU A 183 8.23 -9.20 -8.68
C LEU A 183 7.00 -9.93 -8.14
N GLN A 184 6.42 -9.45 -7.03
CA GLN A 184 5.18 -9.99 -6.49
C GLN A 184 4.00 -9.79 -7.45
N ALA A 185 3.92 -8.64 -8.13
CA ALA A 185 2.94 -8.39 -9.16
C ALA A 185 3.10 -9.37 -10.33
N GLU A 186 4.32 -9.61 -10.81
CA GLU A 186 4.59 -10.62 -11.85
C GLU A 186 4.10 -12.01 -11.41
N ALA A 187 4.43 -12.42 -10.17
CA ALA A 187 4.02 -13.73 -9.63
C ALA A 187 2.49 -13.88 -9.49
N LEU A 188 1.77 -12.77 -9.31
CA LEU A 188 0.30 -12.72 -9.26
C LEU A 188 -0.34 -12.59 -10.66
N GLY A 189 0.46 -12.54 -11.74
CA GLY A 189 -0.04 -12.31 -13.10
C GLY A 189 -0.50 -10.87 -13.36
N LEU A 190 -0.05 -9.91 -12.54
CA LEU A 190 -0.35 -8.49 -12.66
C LEU A 190 0.74 -7.77 -13.47
N GLY A 191 0.43 -6.56 -13.93
CA GLY A 191 1.38 -5.61 -14.48
C GLY A 191 1.69 -4.51 -13.47
N GLY A 192 2.89 -3.94 -13.55
CA GLY A 192 3.23 -2.77 -12.75
C GLY A 192 4.30 -1.91 -13.39
N VAL A 193 4.34 -0.66 -12.98
CA VAL A 193 5.34 0.31 -13.38
C VAL A 193 5.65 1.25 -12.23
N VAL A 194 6.91 1.64 -12.18
CA VAL A 194 7.40 2.66 -11.27
C VAL A 194 7.30 4.02 -11.94
N VAL A 195 6.93 5.03 -11.16
CA VAL A 195 7.00 6.44 -11.50
C VAL A 195 7.86 7.17 -10.45
N GLY A 196 8.95 7.78 -10.91
CA GLY A 196 9.86 8.60 -10.09
C GLY A 196 9.79 10.09 -10.38
N ALA A 197 8.96 10.52 -11.34
CA ALA A 197 8.80 11.92 -11.71
C ALA A 197 7.42 12.42 -11.25
N PHE A 198 7.41 13.29 -10.26
CA PHE A 198 6.23 13.92 -9.67
C PHE A 198 6.64 15.20 -8.92
N TYR A 199 5.66 16.04 -8.60
CA TYR A 199 5.85 17.19 -7.71
C TYR A 199 5.57 16.77 -6.25
N ASP A 200 6.60 16.77 -5.40
CA ASP A 200 6.54 16.24 -4.03
C ASP A 200 5.40 16.85 -3.21
N GLU A 201 5.27 18.18 -3.19
CA GLU A 201 4.21 18.87 -2.45
C GLU A 201 2.80 18.54 -2.95
N MET A 202 2.63 18.32 -4.26
CA MET A 202 1.34 17.92 -4.81
C MET A 202 0.98 16.50 -4.40
N VAL A 203 1.96 15.57 -4.37
CA VAL A 203 1.74 14.21 -3.86
C VAL A 203 1.41 14.25 -2.37
N ARG A 204 2.15 15.05 -1.57
CA ARG A 204 1.89 15.22 -0.14
C ARG A 204 0.46 15.69 0.12
N SER A 205 0.01 16.69 -0.63
CA SER A 205 -1.34 17.24 -0.54
C SER A 205 -2.41 16.22 -0.95
N ALA A 206 -2.24 15.58 -2.11
CA ALA A 206 -3.19 14.61 -2.64
C ALA A 206 -3.42 13.41 -1.71
N LEU A 207 -2.37 12.96 -1.01
CA LEU A 207 -2.42 11.81 -0.11
C LEU A 207 -2.61 12.19 1.36
N SER A 208 -2.61 13.48 1.69
CA SER A 208 -2.56 13.97 3.08
C SER A 208 -1.44 13.28 3.90
N MET A 209 -0.29 13.06 3.27
CA MET A 209 0.83 12.34 3.89
C MET A 209 1.79 13.28 4.61
N ALA A 210 2.24 12.86 5.79
CA ALA A 210 3.25 13.60 6.56
C ALA A 210 4.68 13.27 6.09
N ALA A 211 4.90 12.03 5.65
CA ALA A 211 6.19 11.55 5.14
C ALA A 211 6.52 12.19 3.78
N GLU A 212 7.80 12.19 3.41
CA GLU A 212 8.26 12.72 2.14
C GLU A 212 8.08 11.70 1.02
N PRO A 213 7.32 11.98 -0.06
CA PRO A 213 7.12 11.02 -1.13
C PRO A 213 8.45 10.73 -1.85
N VAL A 214 8.75 9.46 -2.08
CA VAL A 214 10.00 9.05 -2.74
C VAL A 214 9.77 8.13 -3.93
N TYR A 215 8.60 7.51 -4.05
CA TYR A 215 8.31 6.60 -5.15
C TYR A 215 6.82 6.32 -5.33
N ILE A 216 6.39 6.15 -6.58
CA ILE A 216 5.04 5.67 -6.90
C ILE A 216 5.14 4.38 -7.70
N ILE A 217 4.33 3.38 -7.35
CA ILE A 217 4.26 2.09 -8.03
C ILE A 217 2.80 1.84 -8.43
N SER A 218 2.53 1.99 -9.72
CA SER A 218 1.23 1.74 -10.34
C SER A 218 1.08 0.25 -10.64
N VAL A 219 -0.01 -0.37 -10.20
CA VAL A 219 -0.27 -1.81 -10.39
C VAL A 219 -1.68 -2.04 -10.93
N GLY A 220 -1.82 -3.01 -11.83
CA GLY A 220 -3.10 -3.40 -12.38
C GLY A 220 -3.06 -4.72 -13.13
N ARG A 221 -4.24 -5.16 -13.57
CA ARG A 221 -4.40 -6.29 -14.49
C ARG A 221 -3.75 -6.00 -15.86
N ARG A 222 -3.20 -7.04 -16.49
CA ARG A 222 -2.60 -7.01 -17.84
C ARG A 222 -3.64 -6.93 -18.94
#